data_AF-A0A4P9XZW3-F1
#
_entry.id   AF-A0A4P9XZW3-F1
#
_cell.length_a   1.000
_cell.length_b   1.000
_cell.length_c   1.000
_cell.angle_alpha   90.00
_cell.angle_beta   90.00
_cell.angle_gamma   90.00
#
_symmetry.space_group_name_H-M   'P 1'
#
loop_
_entity.id
_entity.type
_entity.pdbx_description
1 polymer ?
#
loop_
_entity_poly.entity_id
_entity_poly.type
_entity_poly.pdbx_seq_one_letter_code
_entity_poly.pdbx_strand_id
1 'polypeptide(L)'
;MEAQIREKKEVSKTTPLTSPAQSSDEQETDEIWMVSDEENDHDPATKPYSSSERAIAEQEWQRLHTNFGNDGYREGLNDGKQRVIQGNFDLGYAEGVPIGRSLGHLLATLETVSTANALSNHTIIPDPEHASQLSQLIRKIQALDVKALFGCHFQDRMGVKGTVDPDRSPDVQVNALTEEAKALVARIGLKVSI
;
A
#
# COMPACT_ATOMS: atom_id res chain seq x y z
N MET A 1 -55.38 6.67 -15.01
CA MET A 1 -55.49 7.01 -13.58
C MET A 1 -54.14 7.55 -13.15
N GLU A 2 -53.92 8.82 -13.45
CA GLU A 2 -52.81 9.62 -12.94
C GLU A 2 -53.25 10.24 -11.61
N ALA A 3 -52.37 10.28 -10.62
CA ALA A 3 -52.48 11.20 -9.50
C ALA A 3 -51.09 11.58 -9.00
N GLN A 4 -50.93 12.89 -8.88
CA GLN A 4 -49.75 13.70 -8.67
C GLN A 4 -49.37 13.88 -7.17
N ILE A 5 -48.06 14.12 -6.95
CA ILE A 5 -47.46 15.15 -6.07
C ILE A 5 -47.72 15.08 -4.54
N ARG A 6 -46.63 14.95 -3.74
CA ARG A 6 -46.23 16.01 -2.77
C ARG A 6 -44.80 15.87 -2.23
N GLU A 7 -43.97 16.81 -2.64
CA GLU A 7 -42.71 17.28 -2.05
C GLU A 7 -42.92 17.85 -0.64
N LYS A 8 -42.04 17.55 0.34
CA LYS A 8 -41.59 18.50 1.40
C LYS A 8 -40.21 18.12 1.98
N LYS A 9 -39.22 18.94 1.61
CA LYS A 9 -38.17 19.57 2.45
C LYS A 9 -37.63 18.81 3.68
N GLU A 10 -36.38 18.35 3.55
CA GLU A 10 -35.17 18.92 4.16
C GLU A 10 -35.24 19.65 5.52
N VAL A 11 -34.14 19.49 6.27
CA VAL A 11 -33.61 20.30 7.39
C VAL A 11 -33.89 19.78 8.80
N SER A 12 -32.84 19.24 9.44
CA SER A 12 -32.22 19.88 10.61
C SER A 12 -30.97 19.09 11.02
N LYS A 13 -29.80 19.62 10.65
CA LYS A 13 -28.97 20.50 11.50
C LYS A 13 -28.30 19.75 12.64
N THR A 14 -27.07 19.34 12.34
CA THR A 14 -25.93 19.50 13.23
C THR A 14 -26.11 20.78 14.05
N THR A 15 -26.36 20.64 15.33
CA THR A 15 -26.28 21.76 16.26
C THR A 15 -25.18 21.42 17.26
N PRO A 16 -24.17 22.30 17.40
CA PRO A 16 -23.10 22.13 18.36
C PRO A 16 -23.68 22.24 19.76
N LEU A 17 -23.21 21.43 20.69
CA LEU A 17 -23.53 21.61 22.09
C LEU A 17 -22.92 22.93 22.56
N THR A 18 -23.80 23.94 22.62
CA THR A 18 -23.71 25.18 23.36
C THR A 18 -23.15 24.95 24.76
N SER A 19 -22.10 25.69 25.12
CA SER A 19 -21.70 25.91 26.51
C SER A 19 -22.84 26.53 27.30
N PRO A 20 -23.23 25.98 28.47
CA PRO A 20 -24.01 26.72 29.44
C PRO A 20 -23.10 27.67 30.19
N ALA A 21 -23.53 28.93 30.22
CA ALA A 21 -22.94 30.01 30.99
C ALA A 21 -22.89 29.69 32.48
N GLN A 22 -21.88 30.27 33.13
CA GLN A 22 -21.67 30.30 34.56
C GLN A 22 -22.90 30.86 35.29
N SER A 23 -23.44 30.08 36.22
CA SER A 23 -24.14 30.59 37.40
C SER A 23 -23.37 30.09 38.62
N SER A 24 -22.89 31.04 39.40
CA SER A 24 -22.32 30.85 40.72
C SER A 24 -23.33 30.17 41.64
N ASP A 25 -23.05 28.94 42.03
CA ASP A 25 -23.44 28.39 43.33
C ASP A 25 -22.30 27.47 43.75
N GLU A 26 -21.59 27.90 44.79
CA GLU A 26 -20.58 27.13 45.48
C GLU A 26 -21.29 25.93 46.13
N GLN A 27 -21.17 24.76 45.50
CA GLN A 27 -21.42 23.50 46.18
C GLN A 27 -20.06 22.84 46.35
N GLU A 28 -19.61 22.89 47.61
CA GLU A 28 -18.61 22.02 48.23
C GLU A 28 -18.37 20.76 47.39
N THR A 29 -17.20 20.68 46.77
CA THR A 29 -16.63 19.39 46.40
C THR A 29 -16.17 18.73 47.69
N ASP A 30 -17.13 18.26 48.47
CA ASP A 30 -16.91 17.30 49.54
C ASP A 30 -16.33 16.05 48.88
N GLU A 31 -15.01 16.01 48.88
CA GLU A 31 -14.16 14.84 49.04
C GLU A 31 -14.95 13.52 48.99
N ILE A 32 -15.29 13.10 47.76
CA ILE A 32 -15.70 11.73 47.41
C ILE A 32 -14.45 10.84 47.45
N TRP A 33 -13.66 11.01 48.50
CA TRP A 33 -12.59 10.13 48.93
C TRP A 33 -12.94 9.79 50.36
N MET A 34 -13.76 8.74 50.47
CA MET A 34 -14.11 8.00 51.68
C MET A 34 -13.30 8.40 52.92
N VAL A 35 -13.80 9.39 53.65
CA VAL A 35 -13.52 9.54 55.07
C VAL A 35 -14.50 8.64 55.80
N SER A 36 -13.98 7.52 56.30
CA SER A 36 -14.47 6.66 57.39
C SER A 36 -13.55 5.43 57.37
N ASP A 37 -12.75 5.08 58.36
CA ASP A 37 -12.64 5.54 59.74
C ASP A 37 -11.21 5.20 60.20
N GLU A 38 -10.84 5.81 61.31
CA GLU A 38 -9.67 5.61 62.14
C GLU A 38 -9.19 4.15 62.29
N GLU A 39 -7.86 4.01 62.45
CA GLU A 39 -7.13 2.82 62.93
C GLU A 39 -7.58 1.44 62.39
N ASN A 40 -6.84 0.93 61.39
CA ASN A 40 -6.75 -0.52 61.24
C ASN A 40 -5.37 -0.92 60.73
N ASP A 41 -4.62 -1.58 61.60
CA ASP A 41 -3.37 -2.28 61.31
C ASP A 41 -3.43 -2.99 59.96
N HIS A 42 -2.37 -2.80 59.18
CA HIS A 42 -2.19 -3.33 57.84
C HIS A 42 -1.84 -4.83 57.91
N ASP A 43 -2.80 -5.67 58.32
CA ASP A 43 -2.73 -7.12 58.14
C ASP A 43 -3.49 -7.49 56.85
N PRO A 44 -2.81 -7.97 55.78
CA PRO A 44 -3.44 -8.35 54.52
C PRO A 44 -4.41 -9.54 54.63
N ALA A 45 -4.53 -10.18 55.80
CA ALA A 45 -5.33 -11.40 55.98
C ALA A 45 -6.81 -11.19 56.39
N THR A 46 -7.23 -9.99 56.84
CA THR A 46 -8.40 -9.90 57.75
C THR A 46 -9.63 -9.15 57.22
N LYS A 47 -9.59 -8.46 56.06
CA LYS A 47 -10.80 -7.85 55.46
C LYS A 47 -11.22 -8.54 54.15
N PRO A 48 -12.32 -9.31 54.12
CA PRO A 48 -12.84 -9.85 52.87
C PRO A 48 -13.30 -8.68 51.99
N TYR A 49 -12.82 -8.61 50.74
CA TYR A 49 -13.32 -7.68 49.72
C TYR A 49 -14.83 -7.54 49.80
N SER A 50 -15.33 -6.31 49.73
CA SER A 50 -16.77 -6.07 49.75
C SER A 50 -17.43 -6.83 48.59
N SER A 51 -18.67 -7.29 48.77
CA SER A 51 -19.39 -8.01 47.70
C SER A 51 -19.47 -7.19 46.41
N SER A 52 -19.46 -5.85 46.51
CA SER A 52 -19.38 -4.91 45.40
C SER A 52 -18.02 -4.92 44.71
N GLU A 53 -16.90 -4.94 45.46
CA GLU A 53 -15.56 -5.02 44.87
C GLU A 53 -15.36 -6.32 44.08
N ARG A 54 -15.87 -7.45 44.59
CA ARG A 54 -15.83 -8.73 43.88
C ARG A 54 -16.67 -8.71 42.59
N ALA A 55 -17.84 -8.10 42.63
CA ALA A 55 -18.71 -7.98 41.45
C ALA A 55 -18.10 -7.08 40.36
N ILE A 56 -17.48 -5.97 40.76
CA ILE A 56 -16.75 -5.07 39.84
C ILE A 56 -15.54 -5.80 39.25
N ALA A 57 -14.78 -6.52 40.06
CA ALA A 57 -13.62 -7.29 39.59
C ALA A 57 -14.01 -8.37 38.57
N GLU A 58 -15.11 -9.10 38.81
CA GLU A 58 -15.61 -10.10 37.86
C GLU A 58 -16.08 -9.45 36.55
N GLN A 59 -16.78 -8.30 36.62
CA GLN A 59 -17.22 -7.58 35.43
C GLN A 59 -16.04 -7.08 34.60
N GLU A 60 -15.04 -6.46 35.24
CA GLU A 60 -13.82 -6.02 34.56
C GLU A 60 -13.02 -7.19 34.00
N TRP A 61 -12.97 -8.32 34.71
CA TRP A 61 -12.35 -9.55 34.20
C TRP A 61 -13.03 -10.06 32.93
N GLN A 62 -14.36 -10.11 32.90
CA GLN A 62 -15.09 -10.56 31.71
C GLN A 62 -14.97 -9.60 30.54
N ARG A 63 -14.96 -8.29 30.82
CA ARG A 63 -14.69 -7.27 29.82
C ARG A 63 -13.29 -7.45 29.23
N LEU A 64 -12.28 -7.60 30.09
CA LEU A 64 -10.90 -7.79 29.69
C LEU A 64 -10.72 -9.06 28.85
N HIS A 65 -11.33 -10.18 29.29
CA HIS A 65 -11.30 -11.45 28.56
C HIS A 65 -11.92 -11.34 27.16
N THR A 66 -13.07 -10.67 27.05
CA THR A 66 -13.76 -10.44 25.78
C THR A 66 -12.91 -9.57 24.85
N ASN A 67 -12.29 -8.51 25.39
CA ASN A 67 -11.42 -7.63 24.61
C ASN A 67 -10.20 -8.39 24.08
N PHE A 68 -9.51 -9.16 24.93
CA PHE A 68 -8.37 -9.97 24.48
C PHE A 68 -8.74 -11.00 23.41
N GLY A 69 -9.91 -11.63 23.50
CA GLY A 69 -10.39 -12.54 22.46
C GLY A 69 -10.64 -11.85 21.13
N ASN A 70 -11.30 -10.68 21.16
CA ASN A 70 -11.59 -9.90 19.97
C ASN A 70 -10.31 -9.32 19.34
N ASP A 71 -9.41 -8.79 20.16
CA ASP A 71 -8.16 -8.20 19.71
C ASP A 71 -7.23 -9.28 19.14
N GLY A 72 -7.11 -10.43 19.81
CA GLY A 72 -6.33 -11.57 19.31
C GLY A 72 -6.88 -12.14 17.99
N TYR A 73 -8.21 -12.18 17.82
CA TYR A 73 -8.82 -12.58 16.55
C TYR A 73 -8.49 -11.58 15.43
N ARG A 74 -8.61 -10.28 15.71
CA ARG A 74 -8.29 -9.23 14.73
C ARG A 74 -6.81 -9.24 14.36
N GLU A 75 -5.94 -9.42 15.34
CA GLU A 75 -4.49 -9.53 15.16
C GLU A 75 -4.17 -10.75 14.30
N GLY A 76 -4.66 -11.94 14.65
CA GLY A 76 -4.41 -13.16 13.87
C GLY A 76 -4.89 -13.07 12.42
N LEU A 77 -6.04 -12.41 12.18
CA LEU A 77 -6.56 -12.19 10.83
C LEU A 77 -5.71 -11.19 10.04
N ASN A 78 -5.19 -10.16 10.70
CA ASN A 78 -4.28 -9.21 10.08
C ASN A 78 -2.90 -9.83 9.78
N ASP A 79 -2.36 -10.59 10.73
CA ASP A 79 -1.11 -11.33 10.59
C ASP A 79 -1.15 -12.33 9.44
N GLY A 80 -2.25 -13.06 9.31
CA GLY A 80 -2.45 -13.99 8.20
C GLY A 80 -2.46 -13.28 6.84
N LYS A 81 -3.17 -12.16 6.74
CA LYS A 81 -3.18 -11.33 5.51
C LYS A 81 -1.80 -10.78 5.19
N GLN A 82 -1.10 -10.28 6.20
CA GLN A 82 0.21 -9.68 6.04
C GLN A 82 1.24 -10.70 5.54
N ARG A 83 1.24 -11.92 6.08
CA ARG A 83 2.16 -12.98 5.62
C ARG A 83 2.00 -13.29 4.13
N VAL A 84 0.76 -13.35 3.64
CA VAL A 84 0.49 -13.61 2.21
C VAL A 84 0.89 -12.42 1.35
N ILE A 85 0.57 -11.19 1.78
CA ILE A 85 0.91 -9.97 1.03
C ILE A 85 2.43 -9.80 0.95
N GLN A 86 3.14 -9.98 2.06
CA GLN A 86 4.60 -9.87 2.10
C GLN A 86 5.27 -10.94 1.25
N GLY A 87 4.84 -12.21 1.34
CA GLY A 87 5.41 -13.27 0.50
C GLY A 87 5.25 -12.99 -1.00
N ASN A 88 4.10 -12.46 -1.43
CA ASN A 88 3.88 -12.08 -2.83
C ASN A 88 4.65 -10.82 -3.23
N PHE A 89 4.81 -9.87 -2.30
CA PHE A 89 5.65 -8.69 -2.51
C PHE A 89 7.11 -9.09 -2.71
N ASP A 90 7.66 -9.93 -1.84
CA ASP A 90 9.05 -10.40 -1.91
C ASP A 90 9.32 -11.14 -3.23
N LEU A 91 8.37 -11.97 -3.68
CA LEU A 91 8.45 -12.65 -4.96
C LEU A 91 8.45 -11.65 -6.13
N GLY A 92 7.51 -10.71 -6.12
CA GLY A 92 7.44 -9.66 -7.14
C GLY A 92 8.65 -8.73 -7.13
N TYR A 93 9.25 -8.49 -5.97
CA TYR A 93 10.45 -7.69 -5.82
C TYR A 93 11.68 -8.41 -6.38
N ALA A 94 11.86 -9.69 -6.03
CA ALA A 94 12.98 -10.50 -6.52
C ALA A 94 13.00 -10.60 -8.05
N GLU A 95 11.82 -10.67 -8.69
CA GLU A 95 11.70 -10.74 -10.15
C GLU A 95 11.69 -9.36 -10.81
N GLY A 96 10.92 -8.41 -10.27
CA GLY A 96 10.71 -7.10 -10.88
C GLY A 96 11.94 -6.20 -10.84
N VAL A 97 12.75 -6.25 -9.78
CA VAL A 97 13.94 -5.40 -9.63
C VAL A 97 14.99 -5.62 -10.72
N PRO A 98 15.48 -6.84 -10.99
CA PRO A 98 16.47 -7.06 -12.04
C PRO A 98 15.97 -6.64 -13.42
N ILE A 99 14.70 -6.93 -13.73
CA ILE A 99 14.05 -6.56 -14.99
C ILE A 99 13.89 -5.04 -15.13
N GLY A 100 13.42 -4.37 -14.06
CA GLY A 100 13.30 -2.92 -14.04
C GLY A 100 14.65 -2.22 -14.20
N ARG A 101 15.70 -2.79 -13.59
CA ARG A 101 17.07 -2.27 -13.73
C ARG A 101 17.60 -2.42 -15.16
N SER A 102 17.40 -3.57 -15.81
CA SER A 102 17.87 -3.77 -17.18
C SER A 102 17.12 -2.88 -18.17
N LEU A 103 15.79 -2.76 -18.05
CA LEU A 103 14.99 -1.82 -18.83
C LEU A 103 15.38 -0.37 -18.62
N GLY A 104 15.59 0.05 -17.36
CA GLY A 104 16.04 1.41 -17.04
C GLY A 104 17.41 1.72 -17.63
N HIS A 105 18.34 0.76 -17.59
CA HIS A 105 19.66 0.92 -18.21
C HIS A 105 19.56 1.03 -19.74
N LEU A 106 18.75 0.16 -20.36
CA LEU A 106 18.50 0.20 -21.80
C LEU A 106 17.89 1.54 -22.23
N LEU A 107 16.87 2.02 -21.51
CA LEU A 107 16.25 3.31 -21.81
C LEU A 107 17.24 4.46 -21.67
N ALA A 108 17.99 4.50 -20.55
CA ALA A 108 18.96 5.55 -20.29
C ALA A 108 20.05 5.61 -21.37
N THR A 109 20.57 4.46 -21.81
CA THR A 109 21.59 4.42 -22.87
C THR A 109 21.05 4.93 -24.20
N LEU A 110 19.86 4.50 -24.61
CA LEU A 110 19.23 4.92 -25.87
C LEU A 110 18.85 6.41 -25.87
N GLU A 111 18.30 6.92 -24.77
CA GLU A 111 17.99 8.35 -24.61
C GLU A 111 19.26 9.20 -24.59
N THR A 112 20.33 8.73 -23.94
CA THR A 112 21.62 9.43 -23.94
C THR A 112 22.19 9.52 -25.35
N VAL A 113 22.09 8.45 -26.15
CA VAL A 113 22.54 8.47 -27.56
C VAL A 113 21.68 9.43 -28.39
N SER A 114 20.35 9.40 -28.22
CA SER A 114 19.43 10.29 -28.95
C SER A 114 19.68 11.76 -28.62
N THR A 115 19.83 12.08 -27.34
CA THR A 115 20.09 13.45 -26.87
C THR A 115 21.48 13.94 -27.28
N ALA A 116 22.51 13.09 -27.16
CA ALA A 116 23.85 13.40 -27.67
C ALA A 116 23.82 13.68 -29.17
N ASN A 117 23.06 12.90 -29.95
CA ASN A 117 22.91 13.12 -31.39
C ASN A 117 22.30 14.50 -31.68
N ALA A 118 21.24 14.89 -30.96
CA ALA A 118 20.62 16.20 -31.08
C ALA A 118 21.59 17.35 -30.73
N LEU A 119 22.36 17.21 -29.64
CA LEU A 119 23.36 18.21 -29.24
C LEU A 119 24.52 18.34 -30.23
N SER A 120 24.86 17.25 -30.92
CA SER A 120 25.92 17.20 -31.92
C SER A 120 25.49 17.64 -33.33
N ASN A 121 24.30 18.24 -33.51
CA ASN A 121 23.72 18.58 -34.81
C ASN A 121 23.67 17.38 -35.78
N HIS A 122 23.27 16.19 -35.29
CA HIS A 122 23.17 14.95 -36.07
C HIS A 122 24.50 14.37 -36.59
N THR A 123 25.63 14.72 -35.97
CA THR A 123 26.94 14.18 -36.37
C THR A 123 27.14 12.71 -35.93
N ILE A 124 26.50 12.30 -34.83
CA ILE A 124 26.65 10.95 -34.23
C ILE A 124 25.85 9.90 -35.00
N ILE A 125 24.64 10.24 -35.43
CA ILE A 125 23.78 9.42 -36.29
C ILE A 125 23.46 10.27 -37.52
N PRO A 126 24.28 10.18 -38.58
CA PRO A 126 24.10 10.97 -39.80
C PRO A 126 22.86 10.56 -40.60
N ASP A 127 22.45 9.29 -40.46
CA ASP A 127 21.31 8.73 -41.17
C ASP A 127 19.98 9.03 -40.44
N PRO A 128 19.05 9.77 -41.07
CA PRO A 128 17.76 10.06 -40.47
C PRO A 128 16.89 8.81 -40.24
N GLU A 129 17.08 7.73 -41.02
CA GLU A 129 16.31 6.49 -40.81
C GLU A 129 16.67 5.83 -39.47
N HIS A 130 17.97 5.71 -39.17
CA HIS A 130 18.44 5.20 -37.89
C HIS A 130 17.98 6.05 -36.70
N ALA A 131 17.94 7.38 -36.84
CA ALA A 131 17.42 8.27 -35.80
C ALA A 131 15.90 8.07 -35.55
N SER A 132 15.13 7.84 -36.62
CA SER A 132 13.71 7.51 -36.53
C SER A 132 13.47 6.16 -35.86
N GLN A 133 14.23 5.12 -36.23
CA GLN A 133 14.15 3.78 -35.62
C GLN A 133 14.50 3.82 -34.13
N LEU A 134 15.56 4.54 -33.74
CA LEU A 134 15.93 4.74 -32.34
C LEU A 134 14.78 5.39 -31.54
N SER A 135 14.17 6.43 -32.10
CA SER A 135 13.04 7.13 -31.48
C SER A 135 11.79 6.24 -31.34
N GLN A 136 11.54 5.38 -32.33
CA GLN A 136 10.45 4.39 -32.27
C GLN A 136 10.72 3.34 -31.19
N LEU A 137 11.95 2.88 -31.05
CA LEU A 137 12.36 1.90 -30.04
C LEU A 137 12.23 2.48 -28.62
N ILE A 138 12.68 3.72 -28.41
CA ILE A 138 12.50 4.45 -27.14
C ILE A 138 11.00 4.55 -26.79
N ARG A 139 10.16 4.96 -27.75
CA ARG A 139 8.70 5.03 -27.54
C ARG A 139 8.10 3.65 -27.24
N LYS A 140 8.54 2.60 -27.93
CA LYS A 140 8.11 1.23 -27.68
C LYS A 140 8.43 0.85 -26.23
N ILE A 141 9.66 1.06 -25.76
CA ILE A 141 10.09 0.78 -24.38
C ILE A 141 9.29 1.59 -23.36
N GLN A 142 9.10 2.90 -23.58
CA GLN A 142 8.32 3.76 -22.69
C GLN A 142 6.83 3.37 -22.63
N ALA A 143 6.29 2.75 -23.68
CA ALA A 143 4.92 2.26 -23.72
C ALA A 143 4.73 0.89 -23.03
N LEU A 144 5.80 0.20 -22.63
CA LEU A 144 5.66 -1.02 -21.83
C LEU A 144 5.20 -0.67 -20.41
N ASP A 145 3.96 -1.03 -20.11
CA ASP A 145 3.40 -0.96 -18.76
C ASP A 145 3.74 -2.23 -17.95
N VAL A 146 3.79 -2.10 -16.62
CA VAL A 146 3.99 -3.20 -15.68
C VAL A 146 2.92 -4.28 -15.90
N LYS A 147 1.68 -3.89 -16.19
CA LYS A 147 0.59 -4.82 -16.48
C LYS A 147 0.81 -5.59 -17.78
N ALA A 148 1.42 -4.96 -18.80
CA ALA A 148 1.71 -5.62 -20.07
C ALA A 148 2.86 -6.64 -19.93
N LEU A 149 3.90 -6.27 -19.19
CA LEU A 149 5.08 -7.11 -18.94
C LEU A 149 4.77 -8.27 -18.00
N PHE A 150 4.25 -7.96 -16.81
CA PHE A 150 4.11 -8.93 -15.72
C PHE A 150 2.70 -9.49 -15.58
N GLY A 151 1.68 -8.85 -16.16
CA GLY A 151 0.29 -9.21 -15.91
C GLY A 151 -0.08 -10.63 -16.35
N CYS A 152 0.36 -11.04 -17.55
CA CYS A 152 0.16 -12.41 -18.02
C CYS A 152 0.99 -13.42 -17.21
N HIS A 153 2.29 -13.14 -17.05
CA HIS A 153 3.23 -13.99 -16.30
C HIS A 153 2.77 -14.26 -14.85
N PHE A 154 2.30 -13.23 -14.14
CA PHE A 154 1.82 -13.36 -12.77
C PHE A 154 0.48 -14.09 -12.71
N GLN A 155 -0.42 -13.85 -13.67
CA GLN A 155 -1.74 -14.49 -13.72
C GLN A 155 -1.64 -16.00 -14.04
N ASP A 156 -0.68 -16.40 -14.88
CA ASP A 156 -0.40 -17.80 -15.18
C ASP A 156 0.21 -18.51 -13.96
N ARG A 157 1.12 -17.85 -13.24
CA ARG A 157 1.76 -18.40 -12.03
C ARG A 157 0.83 -18.50 -10.82
N MET A 158 -0.15 -17.59 -10.72
CA MET A 158 -1.21 -17.62 -9.70
C MET A 158 -2.33 -18.63 -10.02
N GLY A 159 -2.20 -19.41 -11.11
CA GLY A 159 -3.10 -20.53 -11.41
C GLY A 159 -4.42 -20.16 -12.09
N VAL A 160 -4.53 -18.95 -12.67
CA VAL A 160 -5.77 -18.53 -13.35
C VAL A 160 -5.87 -19.10 -14.78
N LYS A 161 -4.74 -19.45 -15.41
CA LYS A 161 -4.66 -20.21 -16.66
C LYS A 161 -3.52 -21.23 -16.55
N GLY A 162 -3.83 -22.52 -16.61
CA GLY A 162 -2.90 -23.62 -16.33
C GLY A 162 -1.79 -23.87 -17.36
N THR A 163 -1.36 -22.86 -18.13
CA THR A 163 -0.28 -22.97 -19.10
C THR A 163 0.65 -21.77 -18.94
N VAL A 164 1.81 -21.98 -18.34
CA VAL A 164 2.88 -20.99 -18.32
C VAL A 164 3.50 -20.96 -19.72
N ASP A 165 3.17 -19.97 -20.53
CA ASP A 165 3.81 -19.77 -21.84
C ASP A 165 5.23 -19.21 -21.62
N PRO A 166 6.31 -20.00 -21.82
CA PRO A 166 7.67 -19.56 -21.49
C PRO A 166 8.15 -18.40 -22.37
N ASP A 167 7.65 -18.31 -23.60
CA ASP A 167 7.94 -17.23 -24.56
C ASP A 167 7.39 -15.88 -24.13
N ARG A 168 6.44 -15.85 -23.19
CA ARG A 168 5.83 -14.62 -22.70
C ARG A 168 6.43 -14.13 -21.39
N SER A 169 7.50 -14.77 -20.92
CA SER A 169 8.21 -14.32 -19.72
C SER A 169 8.77 -12.90 -19.91
N PRO A 170 8.75 -12.05 -18.86
CA PRO A 170 9.27 -10.70 -18.92
C PRO A 170 10.75 -10.66 -19.33
N ASP A 171 11.55 -11.62 -18.87
CA ASP A 171 12.98 -11.72 -19.19
C ASP A 171 13.20 -11.92 -20.70
N VAL A 172 12.43 -12.80 -21.34
CA VAL A 172 12.53 -13.05 -22.79
C VAL A 172 12.15 -11.79 -23.58
N GLN A 173 11.11 -11.07 -23.15
CA GLN A 173 10.69 -9.82 -23.80
C GLN A 173 11.77 -8.73 -23.69
N VAL A 174 12.38 -8.57 -22.52
CA VAL A 174 13.43 -7.57 -22.30
C VAL A 174 14.72 -7.94 -23.04
N ASN A 175 15.08 -9.23 -23.07
CA ASN A 175 16.22 -9.70 -23.84
C ASN A 175 15.99 -9.48 -25.35
N ALA A 176 14.79 -9.75 -25.86
CA ALA A 176 14.46 -9.48 -27.25
C ALA A 176 14.60 -7.98 -27.61
N LEU A 177 14.12 -7.07 -26.75
CA LEU A 177 14.31 -5.62 -26.92
C LEU A 177 15.78 -5.21 -26.86
N THR A 178 16.55 -5.86 -25.98
CA THR A 178 17.99 -5.61 -25.84
C THR A 178 18.74 -6.02 -27.10
N GLU A 179 18.41 -7.17 -27.69
CA GLU A 179 19.02 -7.61 -28.94
C GLU A 179 18.59 -6.75 -30.14
N GLU A 180 17.33 -6.29 -30.19
CA GLU A 180 16.86 -5.32 -31.18
C GLU A 180 17.66 -4.00 -31.09
N ALA A 181 17.88 -3.50 -29.87
CA ALA A 181 18.67 -2.30 -29.62
C ALA A 181 20.16 -2.47 -29.97
N LYS A 182 20.77 -3.60 -29.59
CA LYS A 182 22.16 -3.92 -29.95
C LYS A 182 22.35 -4.02 -31.46
N ALA A 183 21.41 -4.65 -32.17
CA ALA A 183 21.46 -4.75 -33.62
C ALA A 183 21.40 -3.36 -34.29
N LEU A 184 20.56 -2.46 -33.78
CA LEU A 184 20.46 -1.09 -34.25
C LEU A 184 21.75 -0.30 -33.97
N VAL A 185 22.29 -0.39 -32.76
CA VAL A 185 23.55 0.28 -32.38
C VAL A 185 24.74 -0.23 -33.19
N ALA A 186 24.80 -1.54 -33.46
CA ALA A 186 25.82 -2.13 -34.32
C ALA A 186 25.73 -1.60 -35.77
N ARG A 187 24.52 -1.40 -36.29
CA ARG A 187 24.31 -0.80 -37.63
C ARG A 187 24.74 0.66 -37.71
N ILE A 188 24.60 1.42 -36.61
CA ILE A 188 25.08 2.80 -36.51
C ILE A 188 26.62 2.84 -36.37
N GLY A 189 27.26 1.74 -35.96
CA GLY A 189 28.71 1.67 -35.75
C GLY A 189 29.17 2.28 -34.42
N LEU A 190 28.24 2.48 -33.48
CA LEU A 190 28.55 3.01 -32.15
C LEU A 190 29.01 1.88 -31.22
N LYS A 191 30.11 2.11 -30.49
CA LYS A 191 30.53 1.23 -29.38
C LYS A 191 29.85 1.66 -28.08
N VAL A 192 28.56 1.38 -27.95
CA VAL A 192 27.83 1.54 -26.68
C VAL A 192 27.78 0.18 -25.99
N SER A 193 28.14 0.13 -24.70
CA SER A 193 27.91 -1.04 -23.87
C SER A 193 26.43 -1.06 -23.47
N ILE A 194 25.68 -2.01 -24.02
CA ILE A 194 24.28 -2.30 -23.69
C ILE A 194 24.22 -3.67 -23.03
#